data_AF-A0A950L7N7-F1
#
_entry.id   AF-A0A950L7N7-F1
#
_cell.length_a   1.000
_cell.length_b   1.000
_cell.length_c   1.000
_cell.angle_alpha   90.00
_cell.angle_beta   90.00
_cell.angle_gamma   90.00
#
_symmetry.space_group_name_H-M   'P 1'
#
loop_
_entity.id
_entity.type
_entity.pdbx_description
1 polymer ?
#
loop_
_entity_poly.entity_id
_entity_poly.type
_entity_poly.pdbx_seq_one_letter_code
_entity_poly.pdbx_strand_id
1 'polypeptide(L)'
;MKRPAHRFDLPRETRDRLEAFAALLARWNHRINLVSPRDLPHLWERHIADSLQLIDLLDPPRTCGIDIGSGAGFPGLILAIATGIPFHLIEADQRKASFLREAARVTAAPARVYAVRAEAAQLPP
;
A
#
# COMPACT_ATOMS: atom_id res chain seq x y z
N MET A 1 14.83 24.02 -5.22
CA MET A 1 14.65 23.85 -3.77
C MET A 1 14.78 22.36 -3.46
N LYS A 2 15.69 22.02 -2.54
CA LYS A 2 16.17 20.74 -1.97
C LYS A 2 15.40 19.43 -2.28
N ARG A 3 16.13 18.43 -2.82
CA ARG A 3 15.86 16.97 -2.83
C ARG A 3 15.82 16.39 -1.37
N PRO A 4 15.48 15.09 -1.07
CA PRO A 4 15.29 13.95 -2.00
C PRO A 4 14.24 12.87 -1.61
N ALA A 5 14.02 11.93 -2.55
CA ALA A 5 13.58 10.55 -2.34
C ALA A 5 14.53 9.66 -1.47
N HIS A 6 15.31 10.27 -0.56
CA HIS A 6 16.31 9.62 0.32
C HIS A 6 16.00 9.75 1.81
N ARG A 7 14.77 10.12 2.22
CA ARG A 7 14.45 10.20 3.66
C ARG A 7 14.33 8.82 4.32
N PHE A 8 13.97 7.79 3.57
CA PHE A 8 13.80 6.43 4.10
C PHE A 8 14.97 5.56 3.66
N ASP A 9 15.86 5.24 4.61
CA ASP A 9 16.92 4.25 4.42
C ASP A 9 16.31 2.84 4.51
N LEU A 10 15.68 2.43 3.42
CA LEU A 10 15.00 1.14 3.32
C LEU A 10 15.98 0.05 2.87
N PRO A 11 15.91 -1.17 3.44
CA PRO A 11 16.62 -2.32 2.93
C PRO A 11 16.37 -2.52 1.43
N ARG A 12 17.39 -3.03 0.71
CA ARG A 12 17.29 -3.27 -0.73
C ARG A 12 16.08 -4.13 -1.10
N GLU A 13 15.83 -5.19 -0.33
CA GLU A 13 14.67 -6.06 -0.54
C GLU A 13 13.33 -5.30 -0.43
N THR A 14 13.19 -4.45 0.58
CA THR A 14 12.01 -3.60 0.75
C THR A 14 11.82 -2.65 -0.43
N ARG A 15 12.91 -2.05 -0.93
CA ARG A 15 12.88 -1.19 -2.11
C ARG A 15 12.43 -1.96 -3.36
N ASP A 16 13.01 -3.14 -3.60
CA ASP A 16 12.65 -4.02 -4.72
C ASP A 16 11.15 -4.39 -4.68
N ARG A 17 10.60 -4.64 -3.49
CA ARG A 17 9.16 -4.91 -3.28
C ARG A 17 8.29 -3.68 -3.58
N LEU A 18 8.70 -2.49 -3.14
CA LEU A 18 8.00 -1.24 -3.46
C LEU A 18 8.04 -0.91 -4.96
N GLU A 19 9.14 -1.22 -5.64
CA GLU A 19 9.26 -1.09 -7.09
C GLU A 19 8.35 -2.08 -7.82
N ALA A 20 8.27 -3.33 -7.36
CA ALA A 20 7.34 -4.33 -7.88
C ALA A 20 5.87 -3.88 -7.72
N PHE A 21 5.52 -3.28 -6.57
CA PHE A 21 4.23 -2.65 -6.34
C PHE A 21 3.97 -1.52 -7.36
N ALA A 22 4.91 -0.59 -7.52
CA ALA A 22 4.75 0.55 -8.43
C ALA A 22 4.54 0.09 -9.88
N ALA A 23 5.31 -0.90 -10.32
CA ALA A 23 5.17 -1.49 -11.65
C ALA A 23 3.82 -2.19 -11.84
N LEU A 24 3.33 -2.93 -10.83
CA LEU A 24 2.02 -3.56 -10.87
C LEU A 24 0.89 -2.52 -10.93
N LEU A 25 0.96 -1.50 -10.08
CA LEU A 25 -0.02 -0.41 -10.04
C LEU A 25 -0.12 0.28 -11.39
N ALA A 26 1.01 0.64 -12.02
CA ALA A 26 1.01 1.25 -13.35
C ALA A 26 0.29 0.38 -14.39
N ARG A 27 0.55 -0.94 -14.42
CA ARG A 27 -0.13 -1.87 -15.34
C ARG A 27 -1.64 -1.92 -15.10
N TRP A 28 -2.07 -1.96 -13.84
CA TRP A 28 -3.48 -2.04 -13.48
C TRP A 28 -4.20 -0.70 -13.64
N ASN A 29 -3.51 0.42 -13.51
CA ASN A 29 -4.09 1.75 -13.58
C ASN A 29 -4.79 2.00 -14.93
N HIS A 30 -4.21 1.48 -16.01
CA HIS A 30 -4.80 1.53 -17.36
C HIS A 30 -6.18 0.87 -17.49
N ARG A 31 -6.55 -0.03 -16.56
CA ARG A 31 -7.79 -0.80 -16.62
C ARG A 31 -8.85 -0.31 -15.64
N ILE A 32 -8.44 0.10 -14.44
CA ILE A 32 -9.37 0.32 -13.32
C ILE A 32 -9.19 1.66 -12.59
N ASN A 33 -8.31 2.55 -13.07
CA ASN A 33 -8.10 3.90 -12.51
C ASN A 33 -7.86 3.89 -10.98
N LEU A 34 -6.75 3.29 -10.56
CA LEU A 34 -6.31 3.24 -9.16
C LEU A 34 -5.84 4.60 -8.64
N VAL A 35 -5.10 5.33 -9.47
CA VAL A 35 -4.62 6.70 -9.21
C VAL A 35 -4.90 7.57 -10.44
N SER A 36 -4.97 8.88 -10.24
CA SER A 36 -5.12 9.83 -11.34
C SER A 36 -3.99 9.64 -12.38
N PRO A 37 -4.29 9.67 -13.70
CA PRO A 37 -3.26 9.64 -14.73
C PRO A 37 -2.21 10.74 -14.57
N ARG A 38 -2.59 11.87 -13.97
CA ARG A 38 -1.70 13.00 -13.70
C ARG A 38 -0.75 12.73 -12.52
N ASP A 39 -1.12 11.85 -11.60
CA ASP A 39 -0.31 11.47 -10.44
C ASP A 39 0.61 10.28 -10.74
N LEU A 40 0.29 9.44 -11.74
CA LEU A 40 1.06 8.24 -12.06
C LEU A 40 2.56 8.51 -12.35
N PRO A 41 2.96 9.57 -13.09
CA PRO A 41 4.38 9.91 -13.26
C PRO A 41 5.09 10.29 -11.95
N HIS A 42 4.33 10.65 -10.92
CA HIS A 42 4.81 11.09 -9.62
C HIS A 42 4.49 10.09 -8.51
N LEU A 43 4.17 8.83 -8.86
CA LEU A 43 3.69 7.80 -7.94
C LEU A 43 4.58 7.63 -6.70
N TRP A 44 5.90 7.63 -6.92
CA TRP A 44 6.87 7.47 -5.85
C TRP A 44 6.84 8.63 -4.86
N GLU A 45 6.79 9.86 -5.35
CA GLU A 45 6.87 11.07 -4.50
C GLU A 45 5.53 11.39 -3.83
N ARG A 46 4.42 11.27 -4.57
CA ARG A 46 3.07 11.69 -4.11
C ARG A 46 2.32 10.63 -3.33
N HIS A 47 2.67 9.36 -3.46
CA HIS A 47 1.92 8.28 -2.81
C HIS A 47 2.81 7.36 -1.97
N ILE A 48 3.90 6.82 -2.54
CA ILE A 48 4.77 5.89 -1.81
C ILE A 48 5.51 6.62 -0.68
N ALA A 49 6.29 7.65 -1.03
CA ALA A 49 7.07 8.41 -0.05
C ALA A 49 6.18 9.11 0.98
N ASP A 50 4.99 9.57 0.58
CA ASP A 50 4.01 10.15 1.49
C ASP A 50 3.51 9.13 2.53
N SER A 51 3.14 7.93 2.08
CA SER A 51 2.72 6.83 2.97
C SER A 51 3.84 6.43 3.94
N LEU A 52 5.10 6.38 3.47
CA LEU A 52 6.25 6.02 4.29
C LEU A 52 6.52 7.01 5.45
N GLN A 53 6.02 8.25 5.38
CA GLN A 53 6.16 9.22 6.49
C GLN A 53 5.47 8.75 7.77
N LEU A 54 4.52 7.82 7.67
CA LEU A 54 3.80 7.27 8.81
C LEU A 54 4.54 6.14 9.53
N ILE A 55 5.69 5.68 9.02
CA ILE A 55 6.47 4.59 9.64
C ILE A 55 6.83 4.91 11.09
N ASP A 56 7.22 6.15 11.38
CA ASP A 56 7.66 6.57 12.71
C ASP A 56 6.51 6.59 13.75
N LEU A 57 5.25 6.45 13.29
CA LEU A 57 4.07 6.37 14.16
C LEU A 57 3.70 4.91 14.52
N LEU A 58 4.33 3.94 13.86
CA LEU A 58 4.06 2.52 14.08
C LEU A 58 5.03 1.96 15.12
N ASP A 59 4.53 1.10 16.02
CA ASP A 59 5.34 0.35 16.97
C ASP A 59 5.31 -1.16 16.62
N PRO A 60 6.22 -1.64 15.74
CA PRO A 60 6.40 -3.07 15.54
C PRO A 60 7.00 -3.71 16.80
N PRO A 61 6.56 -4.91 17.26
CA PRO A 61 5.61 -5.86 16.66
C PRO A 61 4.18 -5.77 17.22
N ARG A 62 3.90 -4.76 18.05
CA ARG A 62 2.64 -4.66 18.80
C ARG A 62 1.46 -4.16 17.97
N THR A 63 1.74 -3.78 16.73
CA THR A 63 0.76 -3.13 15.85
C THR A 63 0.23 -4.13 14.81
N CYS A 64 -1.09 -4.16 14.66
CA CYS A 64 -1.76 -4.63 13.45
C CYS A 64 -2.53 -3.43 12.89
N GLY A 65 -2.26 -3.06 11.64
CA GLY A 65 -2.86 -1.89 11.02
C GLY A 65 -4.21 -2.21 10.37
N ILE A 66 -5.13 -1.25 10.37
CA ILE A 66 -6.36 -1.32 9.59
C ILE A 66 -6.40 -0.10 8.67
N ASP A 67 -6.58 -0.34 7.38
CA ASP A 67 -6.73 0.69 6.35
C ASP A 67 -8.14 0.59 5.75
N ILE A 68 -8.95 1.64 5.87
CA ILE A 68 -10.36 1.65 5.47
C ILE A 68 -10.52 2.45 4.18
N GLY A 69 -11.06 1.82 3.15
CA GLY A 69 -11.09 2.41 1.81
C GLY A 69 -9.71 2.37 1.15
N SER A 70 -9.01 1.25 1.28
CA SER A 70 -7.58 1.13 0.95
C SER A 70 -7.27 1.42 -0.53
N GLY A 71 -8.26 1.36 -1.43
CA GLY A 71 -8.14 1.83 -2.81
C GLY A 71 -6.95 1.24 -3.56
N ALA A 72 -5.96 2.08 -3.84
CA ALA A 72 -4.72 1.70 -4.53
C ALA A 72 -3.61 1.15 -3.60
N GLY A 73 -3.91 0.95 -2.32
CA GLY A 73 -3.01 0.38 -1.31
C GLY A 73 -2.27 1.41 -0.46
N PHE A 74 -2.68 2.69 -0.53
CA PHE A 74 -2.08 3.76 0.25
C PHE A 74 -2.97 4.13 1.45
N PRO A 75 -2.41 4.29 2.66
CA PRO A 75 -1.02 4.01 3.04
C PRO A 75 -0.77 2.55 3.44
N GLY A 76 -1.81 1.76 3.71
CA GLY A 76 -1.71 0.51 4.47
C GLY A 76 -0.83 -0.56 3.82
N LEU A 77 -0.94 -0.78 2.50
CA LEU A 77 -0.12 -1.78 1.83
C LEU A 77 1.34 -1.34 1.75
N ILE A 78 1.61 -0.04 1.54
CA ILE A 78 2.98 0.49 1.54
C ILE A 78 3.63 0.29 2.91
N LEU A 79 2.91 0.58 3.99
CA LEU A 79 3.40 0.37 5.34
C LEU A 79 3.63 -1.11 5.65
N ALA A 80 2.73 -2.00 5.21
CA ALA A 80 2.92 -3.44 5.34
C ALA A 80 4.18 -3.94 4.61
N ILE A 81 4.44 -3.46 3.39
CA ILE A 81 5.66 -3.78 2.63
C ILE A 81 6.90 -3.27 3.37
N ALA A 82 6.85 -2.02 3.85
CA ALA A 82 8.00 -1.34 4.41
C ALA A 82 8.42 -1.87 5.78
N THR A 83 7.44 -2.20 6.62
CA THR A 83 7.66 -2.52 8.04
C THR A 83 7.51 -4.00 8.36
N GLY A 84 6.85 -4.77 7.50
CA GLY A 84 6.46 -6.15 7.81
C GLY A 84 5.35 -6.28 8.86
N ILE A 85 4.77 -5.17 9.32
CA ILE A 85 3.59 -5.17 10.20
C ILE A 85 2.38 -5.69 9.43
N PRO A 86 1.57 -6.60 10.01
CA PRO A 86 0.33 -7.03 9.40
C PRO A 86 -0.67 -5.89 9.20
N PHE A 87 -1.32 -5.85 8.03
CA PHE A 87 -2.42 -4.92 7.75
C PHE A 87 -3.70 -5.63 7.31
N HIS A 88 -4.83 -5.13 7.77
CA HIS A 88 -6.16 -5.42 7.25
C HIS A 88 -6.58 -4.28 6.32
N LEU A 89 -6.75 -4.60 5.04
CA LEU A 89 -7.12 -3.64 3.99
C LEU A 89 -8.60 -3.85 3.67
N ILE A 90 -9.44 -2.87 3.95
CA ILE A 90 -10.89 -2.92 3.70
C ILE A 90 -11.21 -2.10 2.46
N GLU A 91 -11.79 -2.73 1.45
CA GLU A 91 -12.16 -2.08 0.19
C GLU A 91 -13.45 -2.67 -0.36
N ALA A 92 -14.42 -1.82 -0.68
CA ALA A 92 -15.73 -2.25 -1.17
C ALA A 92 -15.73 -2.56 -2.68
N ASP A 93 -14.88 -1.89 -3.44
CA ASP A 93 -14.76 -2.10 -4.88
C ASP A 93 -13.99 -3.42 -5.16
N GLN A 94 -14.68 -4.39 -5.77
CA GLN A 94 -14.12 -5.71 -6.04
C GLN A 94 -12.91 -5.70 -6.98
N ARG A 95 -12.85 -4.74 -7.92
CA ARG A 95 -11.72 -4.61 -8.85
C ARG A 95 -10.48 -4.10 -8.11
N LYS A 96 -10.66 -3.09 -7.25
CA LYS A 96 -9.59 -2.58 -6.38
C LYS A 96 -9.15 -3.62 -5.35
N ALA A 97 -10.08 -4.34 -4.72
CA ALA A 97 -9.76 -5.44 -3.82
C ALA A 97 -8.97 -6.55 -4.53
N SER A 98 -9.29 -6.86 -5.79
CA SER A 98 -8.51 -7.82 -6.59
C SER A 98 -7.10 -7.33 -6.87
N PHE A 99 -6.94 -6.04 -7.18
CA PHE A 99 -5.63 -5.41 -7.30
C PHE A 99 -4.83 -5.52 -5.98
N LEU A 100 -5.43 -5.16 -4.84
CA LEU A 100 -4.78 -5.20 -3.53
C LEU A 100 -4.30 -6.61 -3.16
N ARG A 101 -5.09 -7.65 -3.47
CA ARG A 101 -4.70 -9.05 -3.25
C ARG A 101 -3.49 -9.44 -4.10
N GLU A 102 -3.49 -9.06 -5.37
CA GLU A 102 -2.36 -9.33 -6.26
C GLU A 102 -1.12 -8.55 -5.84
N ALA A 103 -1.29 -7.29 -5.43
CA ALA A 103 -0.22 -6.45 -4.93
C ALA A 103 0.40 -7.03 -3.64
N ALA A 104 -0.42 -7.46 -2.68
CA ALA A 104 0.05 -8.14 -1.47
C ALA A 104 0.80 -9.43 -1.81
N ARG A 105 0.31 -10.23 -2.76
CA ARG A 105 0.95 -11.47 -3.21
C ARG A 105 2.30 -11.23 -3.87
N VAL A 106 2.37 -10.35 -4.87
CA VAL A 106 3.60 -10.04 -5.63
C VAL A 106 4.68 -9.44 -4.73
N THR A 107 4.27 -8.63 -3.77
CA THR A 107 5.18 -7.99 -2.84
C THR A 107 5.41 -8.80 -1.59
N ALA A 108 4.81 -9.98 -1.43
CA ALA A 108 4.82 -10.77 -0.19
C ALA A 108 4.45 -9.95 1.08
N ALA A 109 3.67 -8.88 0.93
CA ALA A 109 3.30 -8.02 2.04
C ALA A 109 2.36 -8.80 3.00
N PRO A 110 2.53 -8.65 4.32
CA PRO A 110 1.63 -9.23 5.30
C PRO A 110 0.31 -8.43 5.34
N ALA A 111 -0.47 -8.49 4.26
CA ALA A 111 -1.72 -7.76 4.13
C ALA A 111 -2.87 -8.72 3.80
N ARG A 112 -3.98 -8.60 4.54
CA ARG A 112 -5.23 -9.33 4.27
C ARG A 112 -6.29 -8.36 3.75
N VAL A 113 -6.89 -8.68 2.61
CA VAL A 113 -7.85 -7.82 1.92
C VAL A 113 -9.28 -8.30 2.16
N TYR A 114 -10.12 -7.41 2.66
CA TYR A 114 -11.54 -7.61 2.91
C TYR A 114 -12.34 -6.84 1.85
N ALA A 115 -12.94 -7.58 0.92
CA ALA A 115 -13.66 -7.01 -0.21
C ALA A 115 -15.12 -6.67 0.16
N VAL A 116 -15.30 -5.81 1.16
CA VAL A 116 -16.58 -5.45 1.76
C VAL A 116 -16.58 -3.96 2.12
N ARG A 117 -17.77 -3.41 2.37
CA ARG A 117 -17.87 -2.09 2.97
C ARG A 117 -17.36 -2.11 4.41
N ALA A 118 -16.86 -0.96 4.88
CA ALA A 118 -16.29 -0.80 6.22
C ALA A 118 -17.26 -1.25 7.33
N GLU A 119 -18.54 -0.90 7.20
CA GLU A 119 -19.56 -1.19 8.19
C GLU A 119 -19.91 -2.70 8.28
N ALA A 120 -19.49 -3.49 7.27
CA ALA A 120 -19.70 -4.93 7.20
C ALA A 120 -18.41 -5.74 7.45
N ALA A 121 -17.27 -5.08 7.70
CA ALA A 121 -16.00 -5.75 7.90
C ALA A 121 -15.97 -6.48 9.25
N GLN A 122 -15.66 -7.78 9.21
CA GLN A 122 -15.41 -8.60 10.39
C GLN A 122 -13.94 -8.98 10.42
N LEU A 123 -13.20 -8.32 11.31
CA LEU A 123 -11.78 -8.55 11.49
C LEU A 123 -11.55 -9.57 12.61
N PRO A 124 -10.52 -10.42 12.52
CA PRO A 124 -10.12 -11.26 13.64
C PRO A 124 -9.74 -10.38 14.85
N PRO A 125 -9.91 -10.90 16.08
CA PRO A 125 -9.50 -10.20 17.30
C PRO A 125 -7.99 -9.97 17.37
#